data_AF-A0A350IEQ7-F1
#
_entry.id   AF-A0A350IEQ7-F1
#
_cell.length_a   1.000
_cell.length_b   1.000
_cell.length_c   1.000
_cell.angle_alpha   90.00
_cell.angle_beta   90.00
_cell.angle_gamma   90.00
#
_symmetry.space_group_name_H-M   'P 1'
#
loop_
_entity.id
_entity.type
_entity.pdbx_description
1 polymer ?
#
loop_
_entity_poly.entity_id
_entity_poly.type
_entity_poly.pdbx_seq_one_letter_code
_entity_poly.pdbx_strand_id
1 'polypeptide(L)'
;MKRVVSLALALILALSLVGCSGSKPDTVVTTFCSAVQAFDFEKAATCMENGSEDLEDPYDDAEMEEDLSSEQVMTYLKECASKMTYKIGESKVDGESATVPVSFTYVDAGPVITSALGEYITQAFAMAFSGADDAQMEELFGNIFMEKTKSVEAGSATADVTFNCVKVDGDWKIASFSEEDEEAITNILTSNIASAFEGFGDAFDDADVEDAPENTVWHDVPLGQEVELATIKICVTGCEEKNELKAEYFEPKVAQEGTKFVVFSVVIENITKDSLNFDNDLVLTDSQGRNYDPYSDALWYFDETFSYTDLAPNIAKSGVFVYNVPADSADYYLSVLKADTDDGYHLYAK
;
A
#
# COMPACT_ATOMS: atom_id res chain seq x y z
N MET A 1 -27.50 -68.99 -17.51
CA MET A 1 -28.30 -67.75 -17.36
C MET A 1 -28.52 -67.34 -15.91
N LYS A 2 -28.97 -68.20 -14.98
CA LYS A 2 -29.20 -67.82 -13.57
C LYS A 2 -27.96 -67.27 -12.83
N ARG A 3 -26.76 -67.80 -13.10
CA ARG A 3 -25.50 -67.31 -12.47
C ARG A 3 -24.99 -65.99 -13.04
N VAL A 4 -25.28 -65.69 -14.30
CA VAL A 4 -24.86 -64.44 -14.96
C VAL A 4 -25.77 -63.28 -14.56
N VAL A 5 -27.07 -63.55 -14.39
CA VAL A 5 -28.05 -62.56 -13.91
C VAL A 5 -27.78 -62.19 -12.44
N SER A 6 -27.39 -63.15 -11.59
CA SER A 6 -27.01 -62.85 -10.20
C SER A 6 -25.70 -62.07 -10.07
N LEU A 7 -24.71 -62.30 -10.94
CA LEU A 7 -23.49 -61.49 -10.95
C LEU A 7 -23.74 -60.07 -11.47
N ALA A 8 -24.59 -59.90 -12.49
CA ALA A 8 -24.95 -58.58 -13.00
C ALA A 8 -25.75 -57.76 -11.97
N LEU A 9 -26.68 -58.39 -11.24
CA LEU A 9 -27.40 -57.73 -10.14
C LEU A 9 -26.48 -57.33 -8.98
N ALA A 10 -25.51 -58.18 -8.62
CA ALA A 10 -24.54 -57.86 -7.56
C ALA A 10 -23.56 -56.74 -7.96
N LEU A 11 -23.19 -56.65 -9.25
CA LEU A 11 -22.36 -55.56 -9.77
C LEU A 11 -23.12 -54.22 -9.79
N ILE A 12 -24.40 -54.24 -10.16
CA ILE A 12 -25.27 -53.05 -10.14
C ILE A 12 -25.55 -52.59 -8.69
N LEU A 13 -25.68 -53.53 -7.74
CA LEU A 13 -25.81 -53.21 -6.32
C LEU A 13 -24.50 -52.68 -5.69
N ALA A 14 -23.34 -53.15 -6.18
CA ALA A 14 -22.03 -52.65 -5.76
C ALA A 14 -21.71 -51.25 -6.30
N LEU A 15 -22.23 -50.90 -7.49
CA LEU A 15 -22.12 -49.56 -8.07
C LEU A 15 -23.07 -48.55 -7.41
N SER A 16 -24.16 -49.00 -6.78
CA SER A 16 -25.03 -48.13 -5.96
C SER A 16 -24.46 -47.82 -4.56
N LEU A 17 -23.30 -48.38 -4.20
CA LEU A 17 -22.63 -48.17 -2.91
C LEU A 17 -21.42 -47.21 -2.98
N VAL A 18 -21.17 -46.57 -4.12
CA VAL A 18 -20.17 -45.47 -4.25
C VAL A 18 -20.76 -44.11 -3.82
N GLY A 19 -21.95 -44.11 -3.19
CA GLY A 19 -22.64 -42.90 -2.71
C GLY A 19 -22.13 -42.32 -1.37
N CYS A 20 -20.99 -42.75 -0.84
CA CYS A 20 -20.42 -42.26 0.42
C CYS A 20 -18.90 -42.03 0.36
N SER A 21 -18.41 -41.41 -0.72
CA SER A 21 -17.01 -40.95 -0.81
C SER A 21 -16.90 -39.49 -1.28
N GLY A 22 -17.94 -38.67 -1.07
CA GLY A 22 -17.77 -37.24 -1.19
C GLY A 22 -16.71 -36.80 -0.17
N SER A 23 -15.80 -35.92 -0.57
CA SER A 23 -14.87 -35.26 0.35
C SER A 23 -15.67 -34.70 1.55
N LYS A 24 -15.05 -34.57 2.72
CA LYS A 24 -15.68 -33.84 3.82
C LYS A 24 -15.18 -32.39 3.81
N PRO A 25 -15.92 -31.44 4.41
CA PRO A 25 -15.45 -30.06 4.57
C PRO A 25 -14.05 -29.99 5.21
N ASP A 26 -13.78 -30.80 6.23
CA ASP A 26 -12.46 -30.89 6.87
C ASP A 26 -11.36 -31.37 5.91
N THR A 27 -11.70 -32.20 4.93
CA THR A 27 -10.72 -32.71 3.96
C THR A 27 -10.29 -31.64 2.95
N VAL A 28 -11.23 -30.83 2.44
CA VAL A 28 -10.88 -29.73 1.53
C VAL A 28 -10.08 -28.65 2.25
N VAL A 29 -10.45 -28.31 3.49
CA VAL A 29 -9.70 -27.36 4.33
C VAL A 29 -8.30 -27.90 4.68
N THR A 30 -8.16 -29.20 5.00
CA THR A 30 -6.83 -29.81 5.18
C THR A 30 -5.96 -29.69 3.93
N THR A 31 -6.58 -29.86 2.75
CA THR A 31 -5.87 -29.80 1.47
C THR A 31 -5.37 -28.38 1.19
N PHE A 32 -6.22 -27.38 1.44
CA PHE A 32 -5.86 -25.96 1.38
C PHE A 32 -4.70 -25.64 2.31
N CYS A 33 -4.81 -25.93 3.61
CA CYS A 33 -3.77 -25.60 4.58
C CYS A 33 -2.44 -26.32 4.26
N SER A 34 -2.50 -27.56 3.77
CA SER A 34 -1.31 -28.30 3.33
C SER A 34 -0.67 -27.70 2.06
N ALA A 35 -1.48 -27.15 1.15
CA ALA A 35 -0.99 -26.50 -0.06
C ALA A 35 -0.30 -25.17 0.28
N VAL A 36 -0.91 -24.35 1.15
CA VAL A 36 -0.30 -23.14 1.71
C VAL A 36 1.03 -23.46 2.41
N GLN A 37 1.07 -24.48 3.27
CA GLN A 37 2.30 -24.92 3.95
C GLN A 37 3.41 -25.33 2.96
N ALA A 38 3.03 -25.86 1.80
CA ALA A 38 3.92 -26.27 0.73
C ALA A 38 4.25 -25.13 -0.26
N PHE A 39 3.73 -23.93 -0.04
CA PHE A 39 3.85 -22.78 -0.95
C PHE A 39 3.32 -23.10 -2.36
N ASP A 40 2.18 -23.80 -2.42
CA ASP A 40 1.52 -24.27 -3.65
C ASP A 40 0.15 -23.58 -3.79
N PHE A 41 0.17 -22.30 -4.18
CA PHE A 41 -1.02 -21.46 -4.29
C PHE A 41 -1.96 -21.92 -5.40
N GLU A 42 -1.44 -22.45 -6.51
CA GLU A 42 -2.25 -23.09 -7.55
C GLU A 42 -3.13 -24.20 -6.96
N LYS A 43 -2.55 -25.09 -6.14
CA LYS A 43 -3.29 -26.16 -5.48
C LYS A 43 -4.22 -25.62 -4.40
N ALA A 44 -3.83 -24.59 -3.65
CA ALA A 44 -4.71 -23.97 -2.66
C ALA A 44 -5.96 -23.39 -3.32
N ALA A 45 -5.80 -22.68 -4.45
CA ALA A 45 -6.89 -22.13 -5.25
C ALA A 45 -7.86 -23.22 -5.74
N THR A 46 -7.38 -24.44 -6.06
CA THR A 46 -8.29 -25.54 -6.44
C THR A 46 -9.26 -25.97 -5.34
N CYS A 47 -9.01 -25.60 -4.08
CA CYS A 47 -9.89 -25.86 -2.94
C CYS A 47 -11.03 -24.84 -2.83
N MET A 48 -10.91 -23.68 -3.49
CA MET A 48 -11.89 -22.59 -3.46
C MET A 48 -13.07 -22.84 -4.43
N GLU A 49 -14.19 -22.16 -4.19
CA GLU A 49 -15.38 -22.18 -5.03
C GLU A 49 -15.09 -21.55 -6.41
N ASN A 50 -14.54 -20.34 -6.42
CA ASN A 50 -14.22 -19.57 -7.63
C ASN A 50 -12.72 -19.60 -7.97
N GLY A 51 -11.96 -20.53 -7.39
CA GLY A 51 -10.55 -20.72 -7.74
C GLY A 51 -9.67 -19.54 -7.34
N SER A 52 -8.88 -19.03 -8.27
CA SER A 52 -7.97 -17.90 -8.06
C SER A 52 -8.68 -16.56 -7.88
N GLU A 53 -9.97 -16.46 -8.23
CA GLU A 53 -10.77 -15.26 -7.93
C GLU A 53 -11.03 -15.11 -6.42
N ASP A 54 -11.06 -16.22 -5.67
CA ASP A 54 -11.24 -16.19 -4.21
C ASP A 54 -9.91 -16.31 -3.43
N LEU A 55 -8.80 -16.57 -4.13
CA LEU A 55 -7.47 -16.74 -3.54
C LEU A 55 -6.41 -16.37 -4.57
N GLU A 56 -5.98 -15.11 -4.53
CA GLU A 56 -4.85 -14.62 -5.29
C GLU A 56 -3.54 -15.10 -4.66
N ASP A 57 -2.52 -15.33 -5.49
CA ASP A 57 -1.17 -15.54 -4.99
C ASP A 57 -0.61 -14.17 -4.57
N PRO A 58 -0.34 -13.94 -3.27
CA PRO A 58 0.10 -12.63 -2.80
C PRO A 58 1.49 -12.23 -3.32
N TYR A 59 2.16 -13.09 -4.09
CA TYR A 59 3.46 -12.82 -4.70
C TYR A 59 3.42 -12.82 -6.24
N ASP A 60 2.25 -13.00 -6.86
CA ASP A 60 2.02 -12.89 -8.31
C ASP A 60 1.48 -11.49 -8.69
N ASP A 61 1.35 -10.58 -7.71
CA ASP A 61 1.07 -9.16 -7.95
C ASP A 61 2.35 -8.44 -8.39
N ALA A 62 2.26 -7.70 -9.50
CA ALA A 62 3.38 -7.03 -10.15
C ALA A 62 4.10 -6.01 -9.24
N GLU A 63 3.40 -5.42 -8.26
CA GLU A 63 3.99 -4.46 -7.32
C GLU A 63 4.80 -5.14 -6.20
N MET A 64 4.43 -6.36 -5.76
CA MET A 64 5.23 -7.15 -4.83
C MET A 64 6.32 -7.99 -5.54
N GLU A 65 6.13 -8.28 -6.83
CA GLU A 65 7.07 -9.04 -7.64
C GLU A 65 8.39 -8.27 -7.87
N GLU A 66 8.36 -6.96 -8.10
CA GLU A 66 9.60 -6.20 -8.37
C GLU A 66 10.56 -6.16 -7.16
N ASP A 67 10.06 -6.00 -5.94
CA ASP A 67 10.90 -5.88 -4.73
C ASP A 67 11.18 -7.22 -4.01
N LEU A 68 10.31 -8.24 -4.13
CA LEU A 68 10.42 -9.50 -3.38
C LEU A 68 10.69 -10.75 -4.26
N SER A 69 10.82 -10.62 -5.59
CA SER A 69 11.00 -11.79 -6.48
C SER A 69 12.38 -12.43 -6.47
N SER A 70 13.36 -11.88 -5.74
CA SER A 70 14.69 -12.49 -5.71
C SER A 70 14.63 -13.94 -5.22
N GLU A 71 15.44 -14.83 -5.82
CA GLU A 71 15.45 -16.26 -5.47
C GLU A 71 15.68 -16.48 -3.96
N GLN A 72 16.43 -15.59 -3.32
CA GLN A 72 16.75 -15.64 -1.90
C GLN A 72 15.57 -15.26 -1.02
N VAL A 73 14.82 -14.20 -1.39
CA VAL A 73 13.58 -13.80 -0.73
C VAL A 73 12.55 -14.92 -0.84
N MET A 74 12.33 -15.45 -2.04
CA MET A 74 11.39 -16.57 -2.26
C MET A 74 11.78 -17.84 -1.49
N THR A 75 13.08 -18.10 -1.34
CA THR A 75 13.56 -19.22 -0.50
C THR A 75 13.19 -19.02 0.96
N TYR A 76 13.35 -17.80 1.49
CA TYR A 76 12.98 -17.46 2.86
C TYR A 76 11.47 -17.57 3.09
N LEU A 77 10.65 -17.09 2.17
CA LEU A 77 9.18 -17.17 2.25
C LEU A 77 8.70 -18.62 2.27
N LYS A 78 9.25 -19.47 1.40
CA LYS A 78 9.01 -20.92 1.41
C LYS A 78 9.41 -21.57 2.73
N GLU A 79 10.53 -21.14 3.32
CA GLU A 79 10.96 -21.62 4.63
C GLU A 79 9.95 -21.21 5.73
N CYS A 80 9.44 -19.98 5.70
CA CYS A 80 8.42 -19.50 6.63
C CYS A 80 7.12 -20.31 6.50
N ALA A 81 6.61 -20.49 5.28
CA ALA A 81 5.43 -21.30 5.02
C ALA A 81 5.58 -22.75 5.50
N SER A 82 6.77 -23.36 5.32
CA SER A 82 7.04 -24.72 5.78
C SER A 82 6.99 -24.90 7.30
N LYS A 83 7.19 -23.81 8.05
CA LYS A 83 7.12 -23.77 9.52
C LYS A 83 5.70 -23.53 10.03
N MET A 84 4.76 -23.11 9.18
CA MET A 84 3.35 -22.98 9.55
C MET A 84 2.84 -24.32 10.08
N THR A 85 2.07 -24.28 11.16
CA THR A 85 1.30 -25.42 11.66
C THR A 85 -0.15 -25.02 11.81
N TYR A 86 -1.05 -25.99 11.74
CA TYR A 86 -2.48 -25.73 11.86
C TYR A 86 -3.19 -26.86 12.58
N LYS A 87 -4.30 -26.53 13.24
CA LYS A 87 -5.18 -27.47 13.93
C LYS A 87 -6.61 -27.27 13.47
N ILE A 88 -7.13 -28.27 12.77
CA ILE A 88 -8.51 -28.30 12.29
C ILE A 88 -9.42 -28.69 13.46
N GLY A 89 -10.43 -27.86 13.72
CA GLY A 89 -11.48 -28.11 14.70
C GLY A 89 -12.60 -28.98 14.17
N GLU A 90 -13.69 -29.07 14.93
CA GLU A 90 -14.86 -29.86 14.54
C GLU A 90 -15.67 -29.13 13.46
N SER A 91 -15.89 -29.79 12.33
CA SER A 91 -16.72 -29.26 11.25
C SER A 91 -18.20 -29.33 11.63
N LYS A 92 -18.93 -28.23 11.40
CA LYS A 92 -20.40 -28.18 11.55
C LYS A 92 -21.01 -28.16 10.16
N VAL A 93 -21.79 -29.18 9.82
CA VAL A 93 -22.43 -29.31 8.50
C VAL A 93 -23.92 -29.01 8.63
N ASP A 94 -24.42 -28.09 7.81
CA ASP A 94 -25.85 -27.79 7.67
C ASP A 94 -26.25 -27.83 6.19
N GLY A 95 -26.85 -28.95 5.77
CA GLY A 95 -27.23 -29.20 4.38
C GLY A 95 -26.04 -29.21 3.43
N GLU A 96 -25.99 -28.21 2.54
CA GLU A 96 -24.94 -28.00 1.54
C GLU A 96 -23.92 -26.95 1.97
N SER A 97 -23.97 -26.52 3.24
CA SER A 97 -23.01 -25.60 3.84
C SER A 97 -22.29 -26.25 5.03
N ALA A 98 -21.09 -25.78 5.34
CA ALA A 98 -20.38 -26.18 6.54
C ALA A 98 -19.44 -25.07 7.03
N THR A 99 -19.13 -25.08 8.32
CA THR A 99 -18.09 -24.23 8.93
C THR A 99 -16.99 -25.09 9.53
N VAL A 100 -15.74 -24.76 9.26
CA VAL A 100 -14.56 -25.48 9.77
C VAL A 100 -13.60 -24.49 10.44
N PRO A 101 -13.55 -24.44 11.78
CA PRO A 101 -12.59 -23.58 12.46
C PRO A 101 -11.18 -24.17 12.39
N VAL A 102 -10.18 -23.33 12.15
CA VAL A 102 -8.77 -23.72 12.08
C VAL A 102 -7.92 -22.73 12.88
N SER A 103 -7.11 -23.26 13.79
CA SER A 103 -6.10 -22.47 14.51
C SER A 103 -4.74 -22.63 13.85
N PHE A 104 -4.11 -21.53 13.48
CA PHE A 104 -2.79 -21.48 12.86
C PHE A 104 -1.72 -21.02 13.85
N THR A 105 -0.50 -21.50 13.64
CA THR A 105 0.73 -20.90 14.18
C THR A 105 1.71 -20.76 13.03
N TYR A 106 2.24 -19.58 12.82
CA TYR A 106 3.09 -19.25 11.67
C TYR A 106 4.23 -18.30 12.08
N VAL A 107 5.21 -18.18 11.19
CA VAL A 107 6.35 -17.27 11.41
C VAL A 107 5.85 -15.83 11.26
N ASP A 108 6.29 -14.97 12.18
CA ASP A 108 6.07 -13.53 12.05
C ASP A 108 7.35 -12.88 11.51
N ALA A 109 7.36 -12.60 10.21
CA ALA A 109 8.48 -11.96 9.52
C ALA A 109 8.41 -10.43 9.57
N GLY A 110 7.38 -9.85 10.19
CA GLY A 110 7.20 -8.40 10.31
C GLY A 110 8.45 -7.67 10.83
N PRO A 111 9.06 -8.09 11.97
CA PRO A 111 10.28 -7.46 12.47
C PRO A 111 11.46 -7.45 11.49
N VAL A 112 11.57 -8.49 10.66
CA VAL A 112 12.63 -8.62 9.65
C VAL A 112 12.40 -7.61 8.53
N ILE A 113 11.16 -7.54 8.00
CA ILE A 113 10.79 -6.60 6.94
C ILE A 113 10.90 -5.15 7.40
N THR A 114 10.33 -4.81 8.56
CA THR A 114 10.41 -3.43 9.10
C THR A 114 11.87 -2.99 9.28
N SER A 115 12.75 -3.88 9.77
CA SER A 115 14.17 -3.57 9.89
C SER A 115 14.88 -3.46 8.54
N ALA A 116 14.44 -4.23 7.52
CA ALA A 116 15.02 -4.17 6.18
C ALA A 116 14.63 -2.88 5.48
N LEU A 117 13.36 -2.51 5.52
CA LEU A 117 12.84 -1.28 4.92
C LEU A 117 13.49 -0.02 5.51
N GLY A 118 13.63 0.06 6.84
CA GLY A 118 14.29 1.21 7.48
C GLY A 118 15.76 1.39 7.07
N GLU A 119 16.50 0.29 6.89
CA GLU A 119 17.87 0.35 6.40
C GLU A 119 17.93 0.65 4.90
N TYR A 120 17.01 0.07 4.13
CA TYR A 120 16.89 0.31 2.70
C TYR A 120 16.74 1.79 2.42
N ILE A 121 15.79 2.49 3.05
CA ILE A 121 15.62 3.95 2.86
C ILE A 121 16.93 4.71 3.11
N THR A 122 17.62 4.38 4.20
CA THR A 122 18.84 5.08 4.60
C THR A 122 19.91 4.96 3.52
N GLN A 123 20.05 3.77 2.91
CA GLN A 123 21.05 3.50 1.87
C GLN A 123 20.57 3.94 0.47
N ALA A 124 19.30 3.71 0.15
CA ALA A 124 18.62 4.14 -1.07
C ALA A 124 18.75 5.65 -1.26
N PHE A 125 18.48 6.45 -0.22
CA PHE A 125 18.63 7.90 -0.25
C PHE A 125 20.07 8.32 -0.58
N ALA A 126 21.06 7.69 0.05
CA ALA A 126 22.47 7.96 -0.23
C ALA A 126 22.88 7.59 -1.67
N MET A 127 22.30 6.51 -2.22
CA MET A 127 22.60 6.07 -3.58
C MET A 127 21.88 6.89 -4.66
N ALA A 128 20.68 7.40 -4.38
CA ALA A 128 19.97 8.34 -5.25
C ALA A 128 20.82 9.61 -5.52
N PHE A 129 21.49 10.15 -4.49
CA PHE A 129 22.46 11.26 -4.67
C PHE A 129 23.66 10.91 -5.55
N SER A 130 24.00 9.63 -5.66
CA SER A 130 25.07 9.13 -6.52
C SER A 130 24.61 8.77 -7.94
N GLY A 131 23.31 8.88 -8.22
CA GLY A 131 22.70 8.55 -9.52
C GLY A 131 22.63 7.06 -9.80
N ALA A 132 22.38 6.23 -8.78
CA ALA A 132 22.16 4.80 -8.95
C ALA A 132 20.90 4.52 -9.79
N ASP A 133 20.92 3.44 -10.58
CA ASP A 133 19.77 2.98 -11.36
C ASP A 133 18.90 1.98 -10.59
N ASP A 134 17.70 1.71 -11.10
CA ASP A 134 16.68 0.88 -10.45
C ASP A 134 17.20 -0.53 -10.11
N ALA A 135 18.02 -1.13 -11.00
CA ALA A 135 18.60 -2.45 -10.77
C ALA A 135 19.57 -2.48 -9.57
N GLN A 136 20.31 -1.39 -9.34
CA GLN A 136 21.15 -1.25 -8.15
C GLN A 136 20.34 -1.09 -6.87
N MET A 137 19.15 -0.50 -6.96
CA MET A 137 18.24 -0.30 -5.84
C MET A 137 17.54 -1.62 -5.46
N GLU A 138 17.07 -2.39 -6.44
CA GLU A 138 16.54 -3.75 -6.22
C GLU A 138 17.60 -4.67 -5.57
N GLU A 139 18.83 -4.67 -6.10
CA GLU A 139 19.93 -5.48 -5.54
C GLU A 139 20.25 -5.05 -4.09
N LEU A 140 20.16 -3.76 -3.78
CA LEU A 140 20.33 -3.26 -2.42
C LEU A 140 19.26 -3.83 -1.49
N PHE A 141 17.99 -3.72 -1.86
CA PHE A 141 16.90 -4.21 -1.01
C PHE A 141 17.04 -5.71 -0.73
N GLY A 142 17.26 -6.52 -1.77
CA GLY A 142 17.48 -7.96 -1.62
C GLY A 142 18.65 -8.31 -0.70
N ASN A 143 19.76 -7.58 -0.80
CA ASN A 143 20.92 -7.77 0.07
C ASN A 143 20.62 -7.40 1.53
N ILE A 144 19.98 -6.24 1.76
CA ILE A 144 19.57 -5.79 3.10
C ILE A 144 18.61 -6.81 3.71
N PHE A 145 17.58 -7.22 2.97
CA PHE A 145 16.62 -8.21 3.43
C PHE A 145 17.32 -9.50 3.85
N MET A 146 18.23 -10.02 3.03
CA MET A 146 18.98 -11.24 3.35
C MET A 146 20.00 -11.10 4.46
N GLU A 147 20.44 -9.88 4.77
CA GLU A 147 21.18 -9.58 5.99
C GLU A 147 20.23 -9.59 7.21
N LYS A 148 19.05 -8.98 7.10
CA LYS A 148 18.06 -8.91 8.18
C LYS A 148 17.51 -10.28 8.56
N THR A 149 17.26 -11.17 7.61
CA THR A 149 16.85 -12.55 7.91
C THR A 149 17.88 -13.31 8.77
N LYS A 150 19.15 -12.89 8.80
CA LYS A 150 20.22 -13.50 9.62
C LYS A 150 20.48 -12.76 10.93
N SER A 151 20.17 -11.47 10.99
CA SER A 151 20.52 -10.58 12.10
C SER A 151 19.34 -10.19 12.98
N VAL A 152 18.12 -10.29 12.45
CA VAL A 152 16.86 -10.01 13.15
C VAL A 152 16.14 -11.32 13.38
N GLU A 153 15.73 -11.56 14.61
CA GLU A 153 14.95 -12.75 14.97
C GLU A 153 13.49 -12.57 14.53
N ALA A 154 13.01 -13.46 13.68
CA ALA A 154 11.60 -13.53 13.32
C ALA A 154 10.76 -14.00 14.53
N GLY A 155 9.55 -13.46 14.65
CA GLY A 155 8.61 -13.82 15.69
C GLY A 155 7.81 -15.09 15.38
N SER A 156 6.79 -15.32 16.20
CA SER A 156 5.79 -16.36 16.02
C SER A 156 4.41 -15.77 16.28
N ALA A 157 3.48 -15.97 15.36
CA ALA A 157 2.11 -15.48 15.45
C ALA A 157 1.10 -16.64 15.42
N THR A 158 -0.13 -16.35 15.83
CA THR A 158 -1.26 -17.28 15.79
C THR A 158 -2.50 -16.56 15.32
N ALA A 159 -3.30 -17.24 14.50
CA ALA A 159 -4.59 -16.74 14.02
C ALA A 159 -5.62 -17.87 14.03
N ASP A 160 -6.88 -17.55 14.33
CA ASP A 160 -8.00 -18.47 14.24
C ASP A 160 -8.87 -18.03 13.07
N VAL A 161 -9.09 -18.93 12.10
CA VAL A 161 -9.88 -18.64 10.88
C VAL A 161 -11.06 -19.60 10.81
N THR A 162 -12.23 -19.09 10.44
CA THR A 162 -13.41 -19.93 10.18
C THR A 162 -13.62 -20.14 8.68
N PHE A 163 -13.25 -21.32 8.18
CA PHE A 163 -13.50 -21.67 6.79
C PHE A 163 -14.99 -21.98 6.57
N ASN A 164 -15.64 -21.16 5.76
CA ASN A 164 -16.96 -21.45 5.23
C ASN A 164 -16.81 -22.37 4.01
N CYS A 165 -17.54 -23.48 3.99
CA CYS A 165 -17.53 -24.42 2.89
C CYS A 165 -18.92 -24.57 2.29
N VAL A 166 -18.97 -24.70 0.98
CA VAL A 166 -20.19 -24.94 0.20
C VAL A 166 -20.02 -26.17 -0.65
N LYS A 167 -21.13 -26.87 -0.91
CA LYS A 167 -21.13 -28.07 -1.74
C LYS A 167 -21.52 -27.71 -3.16
N VAL A 168 -20.59 -27.85 -4.09
CA VAL A 168 -20.76 -27.57 -5.53
C VAL A 168 -20.62 -28.87 -6.29
N ASP A 169 -21.64 -29.24 -7.08
CA ASP A 169 -21.67 -30.44 -7.92
C ASP A 169 -21.34 -31.77 -7.21
N GLY A 170 -21.56 -31.83 -5.89
CA GLY A 170 -21.30 -33.02 -5.08
C GLY A 170 -20.01 -32.98 -4.27
N ASP A 171 -19.13 -32.02 -4.54
CA ASP A 171 -17.83 -31.82 -3.88
C ASP A 171 -17.86 -30.59 -2.97
N TRP A 172 -17.10 -30.63 -1.87
CA TRP A 172 -16.95 -29.46 -1.00
C TRP A 172 -15.87 -28.53 -1.51
N LYS A 173 -16.17 -27.24 -1.47
CA LYS A 173 -15.29 -26.12 -1.77
C LYS A 173 -15.29 -25.13 -0.62
N ILE A 174 -14.21 -24.37 -0.48
CA ILE A 174 -14.10 -23.25 0.43
C ILE A 174 -14.75 -22.05 -0.27
N ALA A 175 -15.74 -21.43 0.37
CA ALA A 175 -16.31 -20.17 -0.10
C ALA A 175 -15.33 -19.02 0.19
N SER A 176 -15.53 -17.88 -0.46
CA SER A 176 -14.76 -16.66 -0.22
C SER A 176 -14.69 -16.33 1.27
N PHE A 177 -13.56 -15.77 1.70
CA PHE A 177 -13.33 -15.41 3.10
C PHE A 177 -14.23 -14.23 3.53
N SER A 178 -14.51 -14.14 4.83
CA SER A 178 -15.11 -12.92 5.39
C SER A 178 -14.05 -11.83 5.48
N GLU A 179 -14.43 -10.55 5.54
CA GLU A 179 -13.48 -9.44 5.67
C GLU A 179 -12.51 -9.65 6.88
N GLU A 180 -13.01 -10.15 8.00
CA GLU A 180 -12.20 -10.47 9.19
C GLU A 180 -11.24 -11.64 8.96
N ASP A 181 -11.68 -12.69 8.26
CA ASP A 181 -10.85 -13.87 7.96
C ASP A 181 -9.85 -13.60 6.82
N GLU A 182 -10.15 -12.66 5.93
CA GLU A 182 -9.32 -12.31 4.78
C GLU A 182 -7.99 -11.71 5.22
N GLU A 183 -8.00 -10.73 6.13
CA GLU A 183 -6.79 -10.16 6.73
C GLU A 183 -5.95 -11.24 7.42
N ALA A 184 -6.60 -12.11 8.20
CA ALA A 184 -5.93 -13.21 8.89
C ALA A 184 -5.28 -14.19 7.90
N ILE A 185 -5.98 -14.55 6.82
CA ILE A 185 -5.44 -15.41 5.76
C ILE A 185 -4.26 -14.73 5.09
N THR A 186 -4.38 -13.47 4.64
CA THR A 186 -3.28 -12.71 4.05
C THR A 186 -2.06 -12.70 4.95
N ASN A 187 -2.23 -12.47 6.24
CA ASN A 187 -1.14 -12.51 7.21
C ASN A 187 -0.50 -13.90 7.38
N ILE A 188 -1.28 -14.97 7.31
CA ILE A 188 -0.77 -16.34 7.32
C ILE A 188 0.04 -16.63 6.04
N LEU A 189 -0.47 -16.24 4.86
CA LEU A 189 0.19 -16.47 3.57
C LEU A 189 1.47 -15.66 3.43
N THR A 190 1.47 -14.44 3.96
CA THR A 190 2.59 -13.50 3.86
C THR A 190 3.52 -13.51 5.07
N SER A 191 3.23 -14.29 6.12
CA SER A 191 4.00 -14.24 7.38
C SER A 191 4.04 -12.84 8.01
N ASN A 192 2.90 -12.13 8.01
CA ASN A 192 2.72 -10.73 8.40
C ASN A 192 3.53 -9.70 7.57
N ILE A 193 4.06 -10.08 6.41
CA ILE A 193 4.81 -9.14 5.57
C ILE A 193 3.89 -8.05 5.01
N ALA A 194 2.69 -8.41 4.53
CA ALA A 194 1.71 -7.43 4.03
C ALA A 194 1.35 -6.39 5.10
N SER A 195 0.97 -6.84 6.31
CA SER A 195 0.71 -5.92 7.43
C SER A 195 1.92 -5.04 7.80
N ALA A 196 3.14 -5.56 7.68
CA ALA A 196 4.34 -4.78 7.95
C ALA A 196 4.61 -3.72 6.88
N PHE A 197 4.25 -3.98 5.62
CA PHE A 197 4.28 -3.00 4.54
C PHE A 197 3.17 -1.97 4.69
N GLU A 198 1.94 -2.38 5.00
CA GLU A 198 0.82 -1.45 5.27
C GLU A 198 1.15 -0.52 6.44
N GLY A 199 1.55 -1.06 7.59
CA GLY A 199 1.91 -0.23 8.75
C GLY A 199 3.18 0.61 8.53
N PHE A 200 4.00 0.26 7.54
CA PHE A 200 5.12 1.08 7.11
C PHE A 200 4.65 2.18 6.16
N GLY A 201 3.78 1.87 5.19
CA GLY A 201 3.10 2.83 4.32
C GLY A 201 2.35 3.87 5.14
N ASP A 202 1.54 3.45 6.11
CA ASP A 202 0.86 4.34 7.07
C ASP A 202 1.85 5.23 7.82
N ALA A 203 3.03 4.73 8.19
CA ALA A 203 4.05 5.52 8.86
C ALA A 203 4.77 6.51 7.92
N PHE A 204 4.75 6.26 6.60
CA PHE A 204 5.24 7.16 5.56
C PHE A 204 4.17 8.15 5.13
N ASP A 205 2.91 7.75 5.03
CA ASP A 205 1.77 8.62 4.83
C ASP A 205 1.59 9.56 6.04
N ASP A 206 1.78 9.08 7.27
CA ASP A 206 1.88 9.92 8.49
C ASP A 206 3.16 10.78 8.52
N ALA A 207 4.16 10.47 7.69
CA ALA A 207 5.37 11.29 7.54
C ALA A 207 5.29 12.29 6.38
N ASP A 208 4.40 12.06 5.40
CA ASP A 208 4.16 12.89 4.22
C ASP A 208 2.87 13.72 4.30
N VAL A 209 2.07 13.53 5.35
CA VAL A 209 1.13 14.55 5.83
C VAL A 209 1.79 15.23 7.02
N GLU A 210 2.23 16.49 6.87
CA GLU A 210 2.38 17.38 8.04
C GLU A 210 0.98 17.58 8.66
N ASP A 211 0.44 16.54 9.31
CA ASP A 211 -0.79 16.62 10.03
C ASP A 211 -0.49 17.51 11.23
N ALA A 212 -1.06 18.71 11.17
CA ALA A 212 -0.76 19.75 12.13
C ALA A 212 -1.01 19.20 13.54
N PRO A 213 -0.08 19.44 14.50
CA PRO A 213 -0.23 18.96 15.88
C PRO A 213 -1.66 19.21 16.41
N GLU A 214 -2.24 18.30 17.19
CA GLU A 214 -3.63 18.40 17.67
C GLU A 214 -3.97 19.75 18.36
N ASN A 215 -2.96 20.45 18.87
CA ASN A 215 -3.06 21.76 19.53
C ASN A 215 -2.79 22.97 18.63
N THR A 216 -2.74 22.79 17.30
CA THR A 216 -2.45 23.87 16.36
C THR A 216 -3.51 24.98 16.39
N VAL A 217 -3.05 26.22 16.52
CA VAL A 217 -3.83 27.44 16.44
C VAL A 217 -3.74 27.99 15.01
N TRP A 218 -4.81 27.79 14.25
CA TRP A 218 -4.90 28.23 12.86
C TRP A 218 -5.25 29.71 12.72
N HIS A 219 -4.51 30.39 11.84
CA HIS A 219 -4.73 31.78 11.48
C HIS A 219 -5.02 31.90 9.98
N ASP A 220 -6.12 32.54 9.63
CA ASP A 220 -6.46 32.82 8.24
C ASP A 220 -5.68 34.03 7.73
N VAL A 221 -4.94 33.84 6.64
CA VAL A 221 -4.07 34.86 6.04
C VAL A 221 -4.61 35.23 4.66
N PRO A 222 -5.08 36.48 4.48
CA PRO A 222 -5.60 36.91 3.20
C PRO A 222 -4.48 37.12 2.17
N LEU A 223 -4.87 37.12 0.89
CA LEU A 223 -4.00 37.40 -0.24
C LEU A 223 -3.20 38.71 -0.04
N GLY A 224 -1.89 38.64 -0.27
CA GLY A 224 -0.96 39.78 -0.18
C GLY A 224 -0.46 40.08 1.23
N GLN A 225 -0.88 39.32 2.25
CA GLN A 225 -0.32 39.43 3.60
C GLN A 225 0.91 38.52 3.75
N GLU A 226 2.02 39.10 4.20
CA GLU A 226 3.25 38.38 4.52
C GLU A 226 3.13 37.66 5.88
N VAL A 227 3.64 36.42 5.93
CA VAL A 227 3.76 35.60 7.14
C VAL A 227 5.23 35.31 7.39
N GLU A 228 5.69 35.57 8.61
CA GLU A 228 7.03 35.22 9.06
C GLU A 228 6.99 33.88 9.81
N LEU A 229 7.54 32.84 9.18
CA LEU A 229 7.75 31.51 9.77
C LEU A 229 9.10 31.46 10.52
N ALA A 230 9.59 30.27 10.86
CA ALA A 230 10.85 30.12 11.61
C ALA A 230 12.09 30.48 10.76
N THR A 231 12.10 30.09 9.49
CA THR A 231 13.25 30.19 8.59
C THR A 231 13.00 31.04 7.35
N ILE A 232 11.73 31.25 6.99
CA ILE A 232 11.33 32.02 5.81
C ILE A 232 10.23 33.02 6.13
N LYS A 233 10.07 34.01 5.25
CA LYS A 233 8.82 34.74 5.06
C LYS A 233 8.15 34.26 3.80
N ILE A 234 6.84 34.09 3.85
CA ILE A 234 6.03 33.67 2.70
C ILE A 234 4.86 34.64 2.49
N CYS A 235 4.57 34.95 1.24
CA CYS A 235 3.42 35.75 0.86
C CYS A 235 2.81 35.18 -0.43
N VAL A 236 1.54 34.79 -0.38
CA VAL A 236 0.76 34.54 -1.59
C VAL A 236 0.33 35.89 -2.15
N THR A 237 0.69 36.17 -3.40
CA THR A 237 0.48 37.46 -4.07
C THR A 237 -0.57 37.42 -5.18
N GLY A 238 -0.88 36.22 -5.68
CA GLY A 238 -1.93 36.01 -6.68
C GLY A 238 -2.33 34.55 -6.79
N CYS A 239 -3.47 34.30 -7.43
CA CYS A 239 -3.93 32.96 -7.76
C CYS A 239 -4.72 33.00 -9.07
N GLU A 240 -4.35 32.15 -10.02
CA GLU A 240 -4.98 32.02 -11.34
C GLU A 240 -5.43 30.58 -11.60
N GLU A 241 -6.68 30.42 -12.05
CA GLU A 241 -7.17 29.15 -12.57
C GLU A 241 -6.92 29.07 -14.08
N LYS A 242 -6.36 27.96 -14.55
CA LYS A 242 -5.99 27.75 -15.96
C LYS A 242 -6.45 26.39 -16.45
N ASN A 243 -6.94 26.35 -17.68
CA ASN A 243 -7.23 25.07 -18.36
C ASN A 243 -6.01 24.55 -19.14
N GLU A 244 -4.97 25.37 -19.31
CA GLU A 244 -3.74 24.99 -19.98
C GLU A 244 -2.53 25.73 -19.37
N LEU A 245 -1.40 25.03 -19.29
CA LEU A 245 -0.08 25.61 -19.00
C LEU A 245 0.70 25.75 -20.30
N LYS A 246 1.45 26.85 -20.43
CA LYS A 246 2.22 27.16 -21.64
C LYS A 246 3.66 27.46 -21.27
N ALA A 247 4.58 26.92 -22.05
CA ALA A 247 5.99 27.26 -22.00
C ALA A 247 6.44 27.76 -23.39
N GLU A 248 7.59 28.43 -23.45
CA GLU A 248 8.17 28.87 -24.72
C GLU A 248 8.68 27.68 -25.57
N TYR A 249 9.20 26.64 -24.91
CA TYR A 249 9.90 25.52 -25.56
C TYR A 249 9.19 24.16 -25.45
N PHE A 250 8.07 24.08 -24.74
CA PHE A 250 7.30 22.85 -24.54
C PHE A 250 5.90 22.97 -25.13
N GLU A 251 5.33 21.84 -25.54
CA GLU A 251 3.94 21.80 -25.97
C GLU A 251 3.02 22.21 -24.80
N PRO A 252 1.94 22.97 -25.05
CA PRO A 252 1.01 23.34 -23.99
C PRO A 252 0.43 22.10 -23.29
N LYS A 253 0.45 22.09 -21.96
CA LYS A 253 -0.23 21.06 -21.17
C LYS A 253 -1.67 21.47 -20.97
N VAL A 254 -2.59 20.73 -21.57
CA VAL A 254 -4.02 20.88 -21.30
C VAL A 254 -4.38 20.08 -20.05
N ALA A 255 -5.20 20.65 -19.18
CA ALA A 255 -5.73 19.95 -18.01
C ALA A 255 -6.53 18.72 -18.47
N GLN A 256 -6.52 17.66 -17.66
CA GLN A 256 -7.29 16.45 -17.95
C GLN A 256 -8.79 16.77 -17.94
N GLU A 257 -9.59 15.92 -18.60
CA GLU A 257 -11.04 16.11 -18.59
C GLU A 257 -11.58 16.12 -17.15
N GLY A 258 -12.35 17.16 -16.82
CA GLY A 258 -12.89 17.34 -15.47
C GLY A 258 -11.93 18.00 -14.47
N THR A 259 -10.73 18.42 -14.88
CA THR A 259 -9.76 19.10 -14.01
C THR A 259 -9.37 20.49 -14.53
N LYS A 260 -8.65 21.25 -13.70
CA LYS A 260 -8.04 22.55 -14.01
C LYS A 260 -6.75 22.73 -13.21
N PHE A 261 -5.87 23.60 -13.69
CA PHE A 261 -4.71 24.02 -12.93
C PHE A 261 -5.03 25.23 -12.05
N VAL A 262 -4.50 25.24 -10.83
CA VAL A 262 -4.50 26.41 -9.95
C VAL A 262 -3.05 26.84 -9.75
N VAL A 263 -2.75 28.09 -10.10
CA VAL A 263 -1.39 28.65 -10.09
C VAL A 263 -1.33 29.78 -9.07
N PHE A 264 -0.67 29.52 -7.94
CA PHE A 264 -0.38 30.53 -6.93
C PHE A 264 0.86 31.30 -7.34
N SER A 265 0.82 32.63 -7.26
CA SER A 265 2.01 33.47 -7.34
C SER A 265 2.49 33.74 -5.92
N VAL A 266 3.74 33.41 -5.62
CA VAL A 266 4.27 33.48 -4.25
C VAL A 266 5.59 34.23 -4.20
N VAL A 267 5.85 34.85 -3.05
CA VAL A 267 7.14 35.46 -2.72
C VAL A 267 7.66 34.79 -1.45
N ILE A 268 8.90 34.30 -1.51
CA ILE A 268 9.57 33.64 -0.39
C ILE A 268 10.89 34.34 -0.13
N GLU A 269 11.16 34.69 1.13
CA GLU A 269 12.43 35.24 1.58
C GLU A 269 13.03 34.35 2.65
N ASN A 270 14.24 33.85 2.44
CA ASN A 270 15.02 33.19 3.48
C ASN A 270 15.50 34.22 4.51
N ILE A 271 15.06 34.11 5.77
CA ILE A 271 15.43 35.02 6.87
C ILE A 271 16.55 34.47 7.76
N THR A 272 17.14 33.34 7.39
CA THR A 272 18.31 32.78 8.07
C THR A 272 19.60 33.45 7.60
N LYS A 273 20.75 32.99 8.13
CA LYS A 273 22.08 33.54 7.80
C LYS A 273 22.80 32.78 6.69
N ASP A 274 22.34 31.57 6.39
CA ASP A 274 22.95 30.65 5.45
C ASP A 274 21.97 30.33 4.31
N SER A 275 22.48 29.81 3.18
CA SER A 275 21.60 29.37 2.10
C SER A 275 20.65 28.29 2.62
N LEU A 276 19.37 28.39 2.25
CA LEU A 276 18.34 27.42 2.60
C LEU A 276 17.92 26.72 1.32
N ASN A 277 18.02 25.39 1.28
CA ASN A 277 17.38 24.63 0.22
C ASN A 277 15.89 24.52 0.59
N PHE A 278 15.04 24.98 -0.31
CA PHE A 278 13.59 24.99 -0.15
C PHE A 278 12.98 24.20 -1.31
N ASP A 279 12.08 23.29 -0.97
CA ASP A 279 11.23 22.59 -1.93
C ASP A 279 9.77 22.97 -1.67
N ASN A 280 8.97 23.02 -2.73
CA ASN A 280 7.55 23.26 -2.56
C ASN A 280 6.82 21.94 -2.30
N ASP A 281 6.55 21.67 -1.02
CA ASP A 281 5.78 20.52 -0.54
C ASP A 281 4.44 20.95 0.09
N LEU A 282 4.00 22.19 -0.18
CA LEU A 282 2.80 22.74 0.46
C LEU A 282 1.53 22.12 -0.13
N VAL A 283 0.70 21.55 0.73
CA VAL A 283 -0.61 21.00 0.36
C VAL A 283 -1.61 22.13 0.09
N LEU A 284 -2.34 22.01 -1.01
CA LEU A 284 -3.51 22.83 -1.32
C LEU A 284 -4.77 22.16 -0.82
N THR A 285 -5.59 22.88 -0.04
CA THR A 285 -6.91 22.42 0.39
C THR A 285 -8.01 23.26 -0.25
N ASP A 286 -9.07 22.62 -0.74
CA ASP A 286 -10.25 23.30 -1.26
C ASP A 286 -11.41 23.39 -0.24
N SER A 287 -12.46 24.14 -0.59
CA SER A 287 -13.66 24.30 0.27
C SER A 287 -14.42 23.02 0.60
N GLN A 288 -14.16 21.91 -0.09
CA GLN A 288 -14.74 20.60 0.19
C GLN A 288 -13.87 19.79 1.17
N GLY A 289 -12.71 20.33 1.58
CA GLY A 289 -11.75 19.64 2.44
C GLY A 289 -10.89 18.63 1.69
N ARG A 290 -10.78 18.73 0.35
CA ARG A 290 -9.92 17.86 -0.45
C ARG A 290 -8.52 18.45 -0.52
N ASN A 291 -7.51 17.61 -0.38
CA ASN A 291 -6.09 17.97 -0.41
C ASN A 291 -5.46 17.60 -1.75
N TYR A 292 -4.49 18.40 -2.19
CA TYR A 292 -3.80 18.24 -3.46
C TYR A 292 -2.33 18.60 -3.35
N ASP A 293 -1.50 17.72 -3.89
CA ASP A 293 -0.06 17.91 -3.93
C ASP A 293 0.37 18.82 -5.08
N PRO A 294 1.55 19.46 -4.96
CA PRO A 294 2.16 20.19 -6.05
C PRO A 294 2.25 19.38 -7.34
N TYR A 295 1.90 20.01 -8.46
CA TYR A 295 1.95 19.38 -9.78
C TYR A 295 3.41 19.12 -10.20
N SER A 296 3.78 17.84 -10.26
CA SER A 296 5.15 17.36 -10.53
C SER A 296 5.83 17.99 -11.76
N ASP A 297 5.06 18.22 -12.83
CA ASP A 297 5.63 18.71 -14.10
C ASP A 297 5.69 20.26 -14.17
N ALA A 298 5.37 20.97 -13.09
CA ALA A 298 5.30 22.43 -13.10
C ALA A 298 6.58 23.10 -13.62
N LEU A 299 7.74 22.51 -13.30
CA LEU A 299 9.07 23.02 -13.68
C LEU A 299 9.32 23.04 -15.19
N TRP A 300 8.51 22.34 -15.99
CA TRP A 300 8.57 22.41 -17.45
C TRP A 300 7.84 23.62 -18.03
N TYR A 301 6.98 24.27 -17.24
CA TYR A 301 6.12 25.38 -17.68
C TYR A 301 6.45 26.71 -17.03
N PHE A 302 7.14 26.69 -15.89
CA PHE A 302 7.53 27.89 -15.16
C PHE A 302 9.00 27.82 -14.75
N ASP A 303 9.70 28.94 -14.88
CA ASP A 303 11.13 29.03 -14.55
C ASP A 303 11.40 28.90 -13.05
N GLU A 304 10.43 29.30 -12.21
CA GLU A 304 10.56 29.33 -10.76
C GLU A 304 9.35 28.67 -10.10
N THR A 305 9.45 27.36 -9.84
CA THR A 305 8.45 26.57 -9.14
C THR A 305 8.81 26.27 -7.70
N PHE A 306 9.96 26.78 -7.25
CA PHE A 306 10.58 26.44 -5.97
C PHE A 306 10.89 24.94 -5.81
N SER A 307 11.06 24.20 -6.91
CA SER A 307 11.51 22.81 -6.86
C SER A 307 13.03 22.76 -6.59
N TYR A 308 13.45 22.17 -5.47
CA TYR A 308 14.86 22.09 -5.02
C TYR A 308 15.63 23.43 -5.09
N THR A 309 15.01 24.51 -4.65
CA THR A 309 15.52 25.86 -4.85
C THR A 309 16.41 26.34 -3.70
N ASP A 310 17.62 26.77 -4.04
CA ASP A 310 18.49 27.48 -3.09
C ASP A 310 18.05 28.94 -2.90
N LEU A 311 17.59 29.26 -1.70
CA LEU A 311 17.22 30.60 -1.26
C LEU A 311 18.41 31.25 -0.54
N ALA A 312 18.94 32.32 -1.15
CA ALA A 312 19.99 33.11 -0.54
C ALA A 312 19.47 33.92 0.69
N PRO A 313 20.30 34.12 1.73
CA PRO A 313 19.93 34.91 2.91
C PRO A 313 19.43 36.32 2.57
N ASN A 314 18.25 36.68 3.08
CA ASN A 314 17.61 38.00 2.98
C ASN A 314 17.41 38.49 1.53
N ILE A 315 17.20 37.57 0.60
CA ILE A 315 16.82 37.87 -0.79
C ILE A 315 15.46 37.24 -1.05
N ALA A 316 14.44 38.07 -1.23
CA ALA A 316 13.12 37.63 -1.64
C ALA A 316 13.16 37.12 -3.09
N LYS A 317 12.54 35.97 -3.32
CA LYS A 317 12.41 35.33 -4.63
C LYS A 317 10.92 35.18 -4.95
N SER A 318 10.55 35.49 -6.19
CA SER A 318 9.18 35.35 -6.68
C SER A 318 9.09 34.14 -7.60
N GLY A 319 8.03 33.35 -7.45
CA GLY A 319 7.77 32.18 -8.27
C GLY A 319 6.32 31.75 -8.18
N VAL A 320 6.07 30.49 -8.53
CA VAL A 320 4.73 29.93 -8.52
C VAL A 320 4.66 28.57 -7.85
N PHE A 321 3.50 28.27 -7.27
CA PHE A 321 3.10 26.91 -6.93
C PHE A 321 1.93 26.51 -7.83
N VAL A 322 1.95 25.28 -8.34
CA VAL A 322 1.00 24.81 -9.34
C VAL A 322 0.36 23.53 -8.84
N TYR A 323 -0.96 23.43 -8.96
CA TYR A 323 -1.74 22.27 -8.56
C TYR A 323 -2.69 21.87 -9.69
N ASN A 324 -3.00 20.59 -9.83
CA ASN A 324 -4.04 20.09 -10.72
C ASN A 324 -5.21 19.59 -9.87
N VAL A 325 -6.37 20.24 -10.00
CA VAL A 325 -7.53 20.02 -9.13
C VAL A 325 -8.78 19.74 -9.97
N PRO A 326 -9.79 19.04 -9.45
CA PRO A 326 -11.12 18.95 -10.05
C PRO A 326 -11.69 20.32 -10.46
N ALA A 327 -12.41 20.36 -11.58
CA ALA A 327 -12.97 21.60 -12.11
C ALA A 327 -13.97 22.28 -11.14
N ASP A 328 -14.58 21.49 -10.25
CA ASP A 328 -15.52 21.93 -9.23
C ASP A 328 -14.86 22.45 -7.93
N SER A 329 -13.54 22.31 -7.78
CA SER A 329 -12.81 22.87 -6.64
C SER A 329 -12.91 24.41 -6.65
N ALA A 330 -13.00 25.01 -5.46
CA ALA A 330 -13.09 26.45 -5.24
C ALA A 330 -12.61 26.81 -3.83
N ASP A 331 -12.33 28.10 -3.60
CA ASP A 331 -11.94 28.70 -2.32
C ASP A 331 -10.77 27.95 -1.64
N TYR A 332 -9.60 28.02 -2.29
CA TYR A 332 -8.41 27.29 -1.91
C TYR A 332 -7.54 28.06 -0.91
N TYR A 333 -6.84 27.31 -0.06
CA TYR A 333 -5.75 27.81 0.76
C TYR A 333 -4.57 26.85 0.76
N LEU A 334 -3.38 27.38 1.06
CA LEU A 334 -2.19 26.59 1.36
C LEU A 334 -1.98 26.55 2.87
N SER A 335 -1.64 25.39 3.41
CA SER A 335 -1.33 25.23 4.83
C SER A 335 0.17 25.35 5.08
N VAL A 336 0.56 26.13 6.08
CA VAL A 336 1.94 26.19 6.57
C VAL A 336 2.00 26.20 8.08
N LEU A 337 2.97 25.50 8.66
CA LEU A 337 3.22 25.50 10.09
C LEU A 337 4.45 26.34 10.43
N LYS A 338 4.41 27.01 11.59
CA LYS A 338 5.57 27.69 12.13
C LYS A 338 6.26 26.81 13.15
N ALA A 339 7.42 26.26 12.75
CA ALA A 339 8.26 25.45 13.62
C ALA A 339 8.53 26.12 14.98
N ASP A 340 8.64 25.29 16.03
CA ASP A 340 8.80 25.68 17.44
C ASP A 340 7.62 26.48 18.04
N THR A 341 6.46 26.50 17.38
CA THR A 341 5.22 27.11 17.87
C THR A 341 4.02 26.21 17.61
N ASP A 342 2.89 26.53 18.25
CA ASP A 342 1.60 25.90 17.94
C ASP A 342 0.86 26.66 16.82
N ASP A 343 1.49 27.61 16.12
CA ASP A 343 0.81 28.44 15.11
C ASP A 343 0.84 27.78 13.72
N GLY A 344 -0.34 27.63 13.12
CA GLY A 344 -0.55 27.26 11.72
C GLY A 344 -1.21 28.38 10.93
N TYR A 345 -0.96 28.47 9.63
CA TYR A 345 -1.51 29.53 8.78
C TYR A 345 -2.16 28.95 7.52
N HIS A 346 -3.39 29.40 7.24
CA HIS A 346 -4.06 29.16 5.96
C HIS A 346 -3.82 30.36 5.05
N LEU A 347 -3.00 30.19 4.01
CA LEU A 347 -2.67 31.22 3.04
C LEU A 347 -3.72 31.20 1.92
N TYR A 348 -4.73 32.08 2.02
CA TYR A 348 -5.85 32.09 1.09
C TYR A 348 -5.50 32.72 -0.26
N ALA A 349 -6.06 32.12 -1.31
CA ALA A 349 -5.96 32.61 -2.67
C ALA A 349 -6.81 33.88 -2.94
N LYS A 350 -7.90 34.12 -2.17
CA LYS A 350 -8.86 35.23 -2.35
C LYS A 350 -9.58 35.65 -1.08
#